data_AF-A0A6S6UBY0-F1
#
_entry.id   AF-A0A6S6UBY0-F1
#
_cell.length_a   1.000
_cell.length_b   1.000
_cell.length_c   1.000
_cell.angle_alpha   90.00
_cell.angle_beta   90.00
_cell.angle_gamma   90.00
#
_symmetry.space_group_name_H-M   'P 1'
#
loop_
_entity.id
_entity.type
_entity.pdbx_description
1 polymer ?
#
loop_
_entity_poly.entity_id
_entity_poly.type
_entity_poly.pdbx_seq_one_letter_code
_entity_poly.pdbx_strand_id
1 'polypeptide(L)' 'MTRQLLLLGGTFLLMGCSMIKEVKPWEKENHAREIMSFAGLHPEVTKFESHVYFSKEATRGGSGVAGGGCGCN' A
#
# COMPACT_ATOMS: atom_id res chain seq x y z
N MET A 1 -12.71 -16.54 41.33
CA MET A 1 -12.75 -17.11 39.97
C MET A 1 -12.66 -16.04 38.88
N THR A 2 -13.33 -14.90 39.01
CA THR A 2 -13.26 -13.73 38.08
C THR A 2 -11.85 -13.19 37.84
N ARG A 3 -11.00 -13.12 38.89
CA ARG A 3 -9.60 -12.67 38.75
C ARG A 3 -8.74 -13.60 37.89
N GLN A 4 -9.03 -14.90 37.91
CA GLN A 4 -8.32 -15.89 37.09
C GLN A 4 -8.77 -15.83 35.63
N LEU A 5 -10.05 -15.58 35.38
CA LEU A 5 -10.58 -15.32 34.03
C LEU A 5 -9.96 -14.08 33.38
N LEU A 6 -9.76 -13.00 34.15
CA LEU A 6 -9.07 -11.79 33.67
C LEU A 6 -7.61 -12.04 33.28
N LEU A 7 -6.89 -12.83 34.09
CA LEU A 7 -5.50 -13.19 33.80
C LEU A 7 -5.37 -14.11 32.59
N LEU A 8 -6.30 -15.07 32.42
CA LEU A 8 -6.32 -15.95 31.25
C LEU A 8 -6.68 -15.21 29.95
N GLY A 9 -7.59 -14.22 30.02
CA GLY A 9 -7.95 -13.40 28.87
C GLY A 9 -6.82 -12.47 28.41
N GLY A 10 -6.04 -11.93 29.36
CA GLY A 10 -4.93 -11.02 29.06
C GLY A 10 -3.78 -11.68 28.28
N THR A 11 -3.48 -12.94 28.55
CA THR A 11 -2.41 -13.67 27.84
C THR A 11 -2.77 -13.99 26.39
N PHE A 12 -4.06 -14.14 26.08
CA PHE A 12 -4.54 -14.43 24.72
C PHE A 12 -4.36 -13.23 23.77
N LEU A 13 -4.50 -12.00 24.29
CA LEU A 13 -4.30 -10.76 23.52
C LEU A 13 -2.85 -10.56 23.06
N LEU A 14 -1.89 -11.25 23.68
CA LEU A 14 -0.45 -11.16 23.37
C LEU A 14 0.00 -12.18 22.31
N MET A 15 -0.87 -13.08 21.85
CA MET A 15 -0.52 -14.17 20.91
C MET A 15 -0.54 -13.79 19.42
N GLY A 16 -0.60 -12.51 19.06
CA GLY A 16 -0.84 -12.07 17.68
C GLY A 16 0.21 -12.50 16.65
N CYS A 17 1.49 -12.59 17.03
CA CYS A 17 2.59 -12.87 16.10
C CYS A 17 3.25 -14.23 16.27
N SER A 18 2.85 -15.04 17.26
CA SER A 18 3.51 -16.32 17.56
C SER A 18 3.18 -17.44 16.56
N MET A 19 2.15 -17.24 15.74
CA MET A 19 1.65 -18.21 14.75
C MET A 19 1.97 -17.80 13.30
N ILE A 20 2.90 -16.85 13.09
CA ILE A 20 3.32 -16.47 11.75
C ILE A 20 4.13 -17.64 11.18
N LYS A 21 3.61 -18.26 10.12
CA LYS A 21 4.33 -19.27 9.36
C LYS A 21 5.54 -18.60 8.70
N GLU A 22 6.72 -19.15 8.94
CA GLU A 22 7.93 -18.71 8.24
C GLU A 22 7.75 -18.93 6.73
N VAL A 23 7.85 -17.84 5.97
CA VAL A 23 7.76 -17.84 4.51
C VAL A 23 9.15 -18.18 3.96
N LYS A 24 9.24 -19.25 3.18
CA LYS A 24 10.50 -19.69 2.59
C LYS A 24 10.97 -18.66 1.55
N PRO A 25 12.29 -18.49 1.32
CA PRO A 25 12.81 -17.46 0.42
C PRO A 25 12.18 -17.45 -0.98
N TRP A 26 11.88 -18.63 -1.55
CA TRP A 26 11.26 -18.77 -2.87
C TRP A 26 9.75 -18.50 -2.89
N GLU A 27 9.05 -18.59 -1.75
CA GLU A 27 7.62 -18.23 -1.68
C GLU A 27 7.40 -16.72 -1.80
N LYS A 28 8.46 -15.91 -1.59
CA LYS A 28 8.41 -14.45 -1.74
C LYS A 28 8.21 -13.99 -3.19
N GLU A 29 8.61 -14.81 -4.16
CA GLU A 29 8.41 -14.52 -5.60
C GLU A 29 6.94 -14.26 -5.93
N ASN A 30 6.01 -14.96 -5.27
CA ASN A 30 4.58 -14.79 -5.49
C ASN A 30 4.07 -13.36 -5.20
N HIS A 31 4.78 -12.61 -4.34
CA HIS A 31 4.47 -11.22 -4.00
C HIS A 31 5.27 -10.20 -4.80
N ALA A 32 6.17 -10.64 -5.68
CA ALA A 32 7.06 -9.79 -6.47
C ALA A 32 6.84 -10.00 -7.98
N ARG A 33 5.62 -10.32 -8.40
CA ARG A 33 5.28 -10.45 -9.82
C ARG A 33 5.46 -9.12 -10.52
N GLU A 34 6.00 -9.13 -11.74
CA GLU A 34 6.28 -7.91 -12.51
C GLU A 34 5.04 -7.01 -12.69
N ILE A 35 3.86 -7.60 -12.85
CA ILE A 35 2.58 -6.87 -12.95
C ILE A 35 2.21 -6.05 -11.71
N MET A 36 2.77 -6.38 -10.54
CA MET A 36 2.54 -5.65 -9.29
C MET A 36 3.51 -4.48 -9.10
N SER A 37 4.42 -4.25 -10.06
CA SER A 37 5.29 -3.07 -10.09
C SER A 37 4.45 -1.79 -10.14
N PHE A 38 4.95 -0.70 -9.56
CA PHE A 38 4.27 0.61 -9.54
C PHE A 38 3.91 1.15 -10.93
N ALA A 39 4.68 0.81 -11.97
CA ALA A 39 4.40 1.21 -13.34
C ALA A 39 3.52 0.20 -14.10
N GLY A 40 3.20 -0.93 -13.46
CA GLY A 40 2.61 -2.11 -14.11
C GLY A 40 3.48 -2.65 -15.24
N LEU A 41 2.88 -3.47 -16.10
CA LEU A 41 3.50 -3.95 -17.35
C LEU A 41 3.41 -2.94 -18.50
N HIS A 42 2.54 -1.95 -18.35
CA HIS A 42 1.96 -1.17 -19.44
C HIS A 42 2.28 0.32 -19.24
N PRO A 43 3.21 0.91 -20.01
CA PRO A 43 3.59 2.31 -19.85
C PRO A 43 2.42 3.29 -20.08
N GLU A 44 1.39 2.88 -20.82
CA GLU A 44 0.15 3.65 -21.00
C GLU A 44 -0.64 3.82 -19.70
N VAL A 45 -0.61 2.84 -18.80
CA VAL A 45 -1.30 2.91 -17.49
C VAL A 45 -0.66 3.99 -16.65
N THR A 46 0.68 4.04 -16.60
CA THR A 46 1.41 5.10 -15.88
C THR A 46 1.07 6.50 -16.41
N LYS A 47 0.95 6.66 -17.74
CA LYS A 47 0.53 7.93 -18.36
C LYS A 47 -0.91 8.31 -18.02
N PHE A 48 -1.82 7.34 -18.02
CA PHE A 48 -3.21 7.56 -17.66
C PHE A 48 -3.36 7.93 -16.18
N GLU A 49 -2.68 7.20 -15.28
CA GLU A 49 -2.68 7.46 -13.85
C GLU A 49 -2.12 8.84 -13.53
N SER A 50 -0.98 9.21 -14.12
CA SER A 50 -0.43 10.56 -13.95
C SER A 50 -1.38 11.64 -14.45
N HIS A 51 -2.05 11.45 -15.59
CA HIS A 51 -3.07 12.38 -16.08
C HIS A 51 -4.23 12.54 -15.09
N VAL A 52 -4.76 11.43 -14.55
CA VAL A 52 -5.84 11.45 -13.54
C VAL A 52 -5.39 12.08 -12.24
N TYR A 53 -4.19 11.73 -11.76
CA TYR A 53 -3.59 12.26 -10.54
C TYR A 53 -3.41 13.77 -10.62
N PHE A 54 -2.78 14.28 -11.69
CA PHE A 54 -2.62 15.73 -11.86
C PHE A 54 -3.95 16.45 -12.09
N SER A 55 -4.94 15.81 -12.72
CA SER A 55 -6.28 16.41 -12.90
C SER A 55 -7.04 16.55 -11.58
N LYS A 56 -6.83 15.63 -10.63
CA LYS A 56 -7.57 15.58 -9.36
C LYS A 56 -6.83 16.26 -8.20
N GLU A 57 -5.50 16.21 -8.22
CA GLU A 57 -4.63 16.65 -7.12
C GLU A 57 -3.73 17.84 -7.52
N ALA A 58 -4.17 18.63 -8.52
CA ALA A 58 -3.46 19.75 -9.16
C ALA A 58 -2.95 20.85 -8.22
N THR A 59 -3.25 20.81 -6.92
CA THR A 59 -2.80 21.79 -5.93
C THR A 59 -1.28 21.77 -5.74
N ARG A 60 -0.61 20.67 -6.07
CA ARG A 60 0.85 20.55 -6.10
C ARG A 60 1.29 20.45 -7.56
N GLY A 61 2.16 21.36 -7.98
CA GLY A 61 2.75 21.40 -9.33
C GLY A 61 2.94 20.04 -9.97
N GLY A 62 2.33 19.83 -11.13
CA GLY A 62 2.46 18.63 -11.94
C GLY A 62 3.82 18.52 -12.63
N SER A 63 4.07 17.39 -13.30
CA SER A 63 5.36 17.03 -13.90
C SER A 63 5.81 17.89 -15.11
N GLY A 64 5.12 18.99 -15.42
CA GLY A 64 5.38 19.85 -16.58
C GLY A 64 5.13 21.32 -16.29
N VAL A 65 5.60 22.18 -17.19
CA VAL A 65 5.61 23.67 -17.06
C VAL A 65 4.23 24.33 -16.87
N ALA A 66 3.13 23.58 -17.02
CA ALA A 66 1.76 24.09 -16.91
C ALA A 66 0.88 23.29 -15.92
N GLY A 67 1.47 22.46 -15.05
CA GLY A 67 0.73 21.78 -14.00
C GLY A 67 1.06 22.41 -12.66
N GLY A 68 0.09 23.02 -11.98
CA GLY A 68 0.25 23.44 -10.60
C GLY A 68 -0.59 24.64 -10.20
N GLY A 69 -1.62 24.41 -9.40
CA GLY A 69 -2.42 25.46 -8.78
C GLY A 69 -3.90 25.39 -9.15
N CYS A 70 -4.66 26.39 -8.68
CA CYS A 70 -6.12 26.51 -8.60
C CYS A 70 -6.93 26.37 -9.92
N GLY A 71 -6.40 25.73 -10.96
CA GLY A 71 -7.12 25.41 -12.19
C GLY A 71 -7.21 26.57 -13.18
N CYS A 72 -6.55 27.70 -12.92
CA CYS A 72 -6.48 28.81 -13.87
C CYS A 72 -5.29 28.64 -14.83
N ASN A 73 -5.50 27.93 -15.93
CA ASN A 73 -4.81 28.23 -17.19
C ASN A 73 -5.68 29.19 -17.99
#